data_AF-A0A1X2GT76-F1
#
_entry.id   AF-A0A1X2GT76-F1
#
_cell.length_a   1.000
_cell.length_b   1.000
_cell.length_c   1.000
_cell.angle_alpha   90.00
_cell.angle_beta   90.00
_cell.angle_gamma   90.00
#
_symmetry.space_group_name_H-M   'P 1'
#
loop_
_entity.id
_entity.type
_entity.pdbx_description
1 polymer ?
#
loop_
_entity_poly.entity_id
_entity_poly.type
_entity_poly.pdbx_seq_one_letter_code
_entity_poly.pdbx_strand_id
1 'polypeptide(L)'
;MEKNLFVVAGRSGKKVVLEHLGHPCPKCKALATVQLTRTERQLILFNRRIKDTATVRYECHACDWKNRSLPETWADDKPRDRLAQSPSLFSLPTRKKHLIHPNPSLHSLPYV
;
A
#
# COMPACT_ATOMS: atom_id res chain seq x y z
N MET A 1 42.09 -41.24 -3.54
CA MET A 1 41.77 -39.80 -3.60
C MET A 1 40.32 -39.66 -4.02
N GLU A 2 39.42 -39.42 -3.06
CA GLU A 2 38.00 -39.17 -3.38
C GLU A 2 37.87 -37.78 -4.00
N LYS A 3 37.32 -37.73 -5.22
CA LYS A 3 36.97 -36.47 -5.88
C LYS A 3 35.69 -35.97 -5.23
N ASN A 4 35.80 -35.02 -4.32
CA ASN A 4 34.63 -34.34 -3.75
C ASN A 4 33.94 -33.53 -4.86
N LEU A 5 32.87 -34.09 -5.42
CA LEU A 5 32.00 -33.42 -6.37
C LEU A 5 31.06 -32.50 -5.60
N PHE A 6 31.28 -31.20 -5.71
CA PHE A 6 30.49 -30.18 -5.06
C PHE A 6 29.54 -29.54 -6.08
N VAL A 7 28.24 -29.80 -5.94
CA VAL A 7 27.20 -29.22 -6.78
C VAL A 7 26.74 -27.89 -6.18
N VAL A 8 27.05 -26.78 -6.85
CA VAL A 8 26.48 -25.47 -6.54
C VAL A 8 25.19 -25.33 -7.35
N ALA A 9 24.06 -25.73 -6.78
CA ALA A 9 22.75 -25.52 -7.39
C ALA A 9 22.39 -24.02 -7.30
N GLY A 10 22.44 -23.33 -8.44
CA GLY A 10 22.37 -21.88 -8.55
C GLY A 10 20.99 -21.26 -8.32
N ARG A 11 21.01 -20.07 -7.70
CA ARG A 11 20.03 -18.96 -7.75
C ARG A 11 18.55 -19.37 -7.89
N SER A 12 17.96 -19.98 -6.86
CA SER A 12 16.50 -19.91 -6.70
C SER A 12 16.13 -18.48 -6.30
N GLY A 13 15.61 -17.72 -7.24
CA GLY A 13 15.13 -16.37 -6.98
C GLY A 13 13.77 -16.14 -7.60
N LYS A 14 12.85 -15.57 -6.83
CA LYS A 14 11.52 -15.17 -7.29
C LYS A 14 11.50 -13.66 -7.44
N LYS A 15 10.98 -13.17 -8.56
CA LYS A 15 10.77 -11.75 -8.81
C LYS A 15 9.27 -11.52 -8.93
N VAL A 16 8.72 -10.64 -8.11
CA VAL A 16 7.29 -10.33 -8.05
C VAL A 16 7.12 -8.83 -8.24
N VAL A 17 6.31 -8.45 -9.22
CA VAL A 17 5.91 -7.06 -9.44
C VAL A 17 4.83 -6.72 -8.42
N LEU A 18 5.00 -5.61 -7.70
CA LEU A 18 4.09 -5.17 -6.62
C LEU A 18 3.08 -4.12 -7.09
N GLU A 19 3.31 -3.49 -8.23
CA GLU A 19 2.49 -2.40 -8.77
C GLU A 19 2.02 -2.71 -10.18
N HIS A 20 0.76 -2.39 -10.47
CA HIS A 20 0.20 -2.53 -11.81
C HIS A 20 0.65 -1.41 -12.75
N LEU A 21 0.86 -0.20 -12.21
CA LEU A 21 1.29 0.96 -12.99
C LEU A 21 2.80 0.93 -13.21
N GLY A 22 3.24 1.21 -14.44
CA GLY A 22 4.64 1.37 -14.78
C GLY A 22 5.02 2.85 -14.89
N HIS A 23 6.22 3.18 -14.47
CA HIS A 23 6.81 4.52 -14.55
C HIS A 23 7.84 4.61 -15.68
N PRO A 24 8.10 5.81 -16.22
CA PRO A 24 9.21 6.02 -17.16
C PRO A 24 10.56 5.76 -16.49
N CYS A 25 11.51 5.21 -17.24
CA CYS A 25 12.87 4.99 -16.73
C CYS A 25 13.71 6.27 -16.74
N PRO A 26 14.45 6.60 -15.67
CA PRO A 26 15.27 7.82 -15.67
C PRO A 26 16.51 7.65 -16.55
N LYS A 27 16.94 6.40 -16.77
CA LYS A 27 18.17 6.05 -17.48
C LYS A 27 17.94 5.88 -18.98
N CYS A 28 16.98 5.04 -19.38
CA CYS A 28 16.71 4.78 -20.80
C CYS A 28 15.50 5.54 -21.36
N LYS A 29 14.79 6.32 -20.53
CA LYS A 29 13.60 7.11 -20.92
C LYS A 29 12.43 6.28 -21.47
N ALA A 30 12.52 4.95 -21.42
CA ALA A 30 11.45 4.07 -21.87
C ALA A 30 10.24 4.19 -20.93
N LEU A 31 9.06 4.39 -21.52
CA LEU A 31 7.80 4.59 -20.82
C LEU A 31 7.30 3.30 -20.18
N ALA A 32 6.64 3.41 -19.03
CA ALA A 32 6.03 2.30 -18.30
C ALA A 32 6.96 1.09 -18.04
N THR A 33 8.28 1.33 -17.91
CA THR A 33 9.26 0.25 -17.73
C THR A 33 9.73 0.03 -16.31
N VAL A 34 9.58 1.03 -15.45
CA VAL A 34 9.98 0.98 -14.04
C VAL A 34 8.79 0.57 -13.20
N GLN A 35 8.94 -0.50 -12.41
CA GLN A 35 7.90 -0.96 -11.48
C GLN A 35 8.50 -1.34 -10.14
N LEU A 36 7.76 -1.16 -9.05
CA LEU A 36 8.16 -1.67 -7.76
C LEU A 36 8.17 -3.19 -7.79
N THR A 37 9.34 -3.76 -7.52
CA THR A 37 9.57 -5.19 -7.60
C THR A 37 10.14 -5.73 -6.30
N ARG A 38 9.54 -6.78 -5.78
CA ARG A 38 10.12 -7.64 -4.74
C ARG A 38 10.95 -8.74 -5.38
N THR A 39 12.23 -8.79 -5.06
CA THR A 39 13.14 -9.88 -5.44
C THR A 39 13.53 -10.69 -4.21
N GLU A 40 13.26 -11.98 -4.27
CA GLU A 40 13.67 -12.97 -3.28
C GLU A 40 14.82 -13.79 -3.85
N ARG A 41 15.85 -14.06 -3.06
CA ARG A 41 16.98 -14.92 -3.43
C ARG A 41 17.35 -15.81 -2.28
N GLN A 42 17.56 -17.09 -2.57
CA GLN A 42 18.07 -18.05 -1.61
C GLN A 42 19.46 -18.51 -2.05
N LEU A 43 20.36 -18.63 -1.08
CA LEU A 43 21.68 -19.22 -1.27
C LEU A 43 21.66 -20.63 -0.68
N ILE A 44 21.83 -21.63 -1.53
CA ILE A 44 21.87 -23.04 -1.15
C ILE A 44 23.29 -23.56 -1.45
N LEU A 45 23.92 -24.20 -0.48
CA LEU A 45 25.22 -24.86 -0.63
C LEU A 45 25.14 -26.23 0.05
N PHE A 46 25.58 -27.29 -0.64
CA PHE A 46 25.53 -28.66 -0.10
C PHE A 46 24.14 -29.07 0.40
N ASN A 47 23.10 -28.72 -0.36
CA ASN A 47 21.68 -28.91 0.01
C ASN A 47 21.28 -28.26 1.34
N ARG A 48 22.13 -27.38 1.90
CA ARG A 48 21.82 -26.55 3.06
C ARG A 48 21.54 -25.13 2.62
N ARG A 49 20.41 -24.60 3.10
CA ARG A 49 20.03 -23.20 2.92
C ARG A 49 20.91 -22.34 3.82
N ILE A 50 21.79 -21.54 3.23
CA ILE A 50 22.72 -20.67 3.96
C ILE A 50 22.05 -19.35 4.29
N LYS A 51 21.38 -18.74 3.32
CA LYS A 51 20.90 -17.37 3.45
C LYS A 51 19.71 -17.11 2.55
N ASP A 52 18.80 -16.32 3.08
CA ASP A 52 17.71 -15.73 2.33
C ASP A 52 17.84 -14.23 2.30
N THR A 53 17.51 -13.64 1.16
CA THR A 53 17.44 -12.19 1.01
C THR A 53 16.17 -11.85 0.26
N ALA A 54 15.43 -10.88 0.79
CA ALA A 54 14.31 -10.26 0.13
C ALA A 54 14.62 -8.76 -0.01
N THR A 55 14.41 -8.22 -1.19
CA THR A 55 14.64 -6.79 -1.47
C THR A 55 13.47 -6.24 -2.26
N VAL A 56 12.99 -5.07 -1.87
CA VAL A 56 11.95 -4.32 -2.58
C VAL A 56 12.59 -3.08 -3.15
N ARG A 57 12.47 -2.88 -4.46
CA ARG A 57 13.06 -1.74 -5.17
C ARG A 57 12.36 -1.53 -6.51
N TYR A 58 12.40 -0.30 -6.99
CA TYR A 58 12.02 0.01 -8.36
C TYR A 58 13.05 -0.57 -9.31
N GLU A 59 12.59 -1.22 -10.38
CA GLU A 59 13.44 -1.84 -11.38
C GLU A 59 12.89 -1.59 -12.78
N CYS A 60 13.75 -1.13 -13.69
CA CYS A 60 13.46 -1.01 -15.11
C CYS A 60 13.69 -2.35 -15.80
N HIS A 61 12.67 -2.92 -16.44
CA HIS A 61 12.83 -4.18 -17.17
C HIS A 61 13.58 -4.02 -18.52
N ALA A 62 13.75 -2.80 -19.03
CA ALA A 62 14.43 -2.55 -20.30
C ALA A 62 15.95 -2.30 -20.15
N CYS A 63 16.42 -1.70 -19.05
CA CYS A 63 17.83 -1.34 -18.88
C CYS A 63 18.44 -1.71 -17.52
N ASP A 64 17.73 -2.52 -16.73
CA ASP A 64 18.15 -3.00 -15.40
C ASP A 64 18.46 -1.90 -14.37
N TRP A 65 18.04 -0.66 -14.62
CA TRP A 65 18.13 0.40 -13.62
C TRP A 65 17.34 0.01 -12.37
N LYS A 66 17.93 0.20 -11.18
CA LYS A 66 17.39 -0.24 -9.89
C LYS A 66 17.57 0.84 -8.83
N ASN A 67 16.53 1.18 -8.09
CA ASN A 67 16.62 2.14 -6.97
C ASN A 67 15.63 1.82 -5.84
N ARG A 68 15.97 2.17 -4.60
CA ARG A 68 15.11 1.93 -3.42
C ARG A 68 13.87 2.81 -3.43
N SER A 69 13.98 4.02 -3.96
CA SER A 69 12.88 4.98 -4.08
C SER A 69 12.64 5.35 -5.54
N LEU A 70 11.38 5.69 -5.82
CA LEU A 70 11.00 6.37 -7.04
C LEU A 70 11.54 7.82 -6.93
N PRO A 71 12.18 8.36 -7.98
CA PRO A 71 12.50 9.78 -8.07
C PRO A 71 11.28 10.64 -7.73
N GLU A 72 11.49 11.69 -6.92
CA GLU A 72 10.42 12.57 -6.42
C GLU A 72 9.56 13.16 -7.53
N THR A 73 10.14 13.37 -8.71
CA THR A 73 9.45 13.88 -9.91
C THR A 73 8.31 12.98 -10.42
N TRP A 74 8.19 11.75 -9.95
CA TRP A 74 7.09 10.83 -10.29
C TRP A 74 6.14 10.57 -9.12
N ALA A 75 6.42 11.12 -7.94
CA ALA A 75 5.58 10.97 -6.76
C ALA A 75 4.28 11.81 -6.85
N ASP A 76 4.13 12.63 -7.88
CA ASP A 76 3.00 13.55 -8.09
C ASP A 76 1.73 12.88 -8.67
N ASP A 77 1.80 11.63 -9.12
CA ASP A 77 0.64 10.84 -9.55
C ASP A 77 -0.10 10.17 -8.38
N LYS A 78 -0.22 10.84 -7.23
CA LYS A 78 -1.21 10.44 -6.22
C LYS A 78 -2.56 11.02 -6.62
N PRO A 79 -3.63 10.20 -6.76
CA PRO A 79 -4.97 10.73 -6.59
C PRO A 79 -5.01 11.32 -5.17
N ARG A 80 -5.06 12.65 -5.06
CA ARG A 80 -5.48 13.29 -3.82
C ARG A 80 -6.94 12.89 -3.65
N ASP A 81 -7.20 11.89 -2.82
CA ASP A 81 -8.51 11.70 -2.20
C ASP A 81 -8.85 13.01 -1.47
N ARG A 82 -9.58 13.89 -2.16
CA ARG A 82 -10.19 15.05 -1.56
C ARG A 82 -11.54 14.61 -0.99
N LEU A 83 -11.73 14.95 0.29
CA LEU A 83 -12.97 14.96 1.07
C LEU A 83 -13.55 13.61 1.51
N ALA A 84 -13.21 13.24 2.75
CA ALA A 84 -14.21 13.33 3.81
C ALA A 84 -13.52 13.70 5.13
N GLN A 85 -13.46 15.00 5.42
CA GLN A 85 -13.47 15.45 6.80
C GLN A 85 -14.79 14.96 7.40
N SER A 86 -14.76 13.85 8.12
CA SER A 86 -15.80 13.58 9.11
C SER A 86 -15.55 14.55 10.26
N PRO A 87 -16.44 15.53 10.55
CA PRO A 87 -16.38 16.20 11.83
C PRO A 87 -16.63 15.14 12.90
N SER A 88 -15.72 15.08 13.86
CA SER A 88 -15.81 14.25 15.05
C SER A 88 -17.09 14.55 15.81
N LEU A 89 -18.10 13.69 15.70
CA LEU A 89 -19.20 13.61 16.68
C LEU A 89 -18.74 12.77 17.88
N PHE A 90 -17.74 13.28 18.60
CA PHE A 90 -17.47 12.89 19.97
C PHE A 90 -17.56 14.13 20.86
N SER A 91 -18.79 14.50 21.18
CA SER A 91 -19.10 15.31 22.36
C SER A 91 -20.16 14.57 23.16
N LEU A 92 -19.76 14.18 24.38
CA LEU A 92 -20.58 13.46 25.36
C LEU A 92 -21.94 14.17 25.61
N PRO A 93 -22.99 13.40 25.98
CA PRO A 93 -24.29 13.98 26.30
C PRO A 93 -24.20 14.75 27.61
N THR A 94 -24.19 16.09 27.53
CA THR A 94 -24.39 16.94 28.70
C THR A 94 -25.89 17.10 28.94
N ARG A 95 -26.36 16.35 29.93
CA ARG A 95 -27.67 16.44 30.58
C ARG A 95 -27.96 17.89 30.98
N LYS A 96 -28.89 18.56 30.28
CA LYS A 96 -29.57 19.77 30.79
C LYS A 96 -31.08 19.61 30.68
N LYS A 97 -31.70 19.61 31.87
CA LYS A 97 -33.14 19.62 32.11
C LYS A 97 -33.73 20.93 31.60
N HIS A 98 -34.80 20.87 30.81
CA HIS A 98 -35.81 21.94 30.70
C HIS A 98 -37.13 21.25 30.31
N LEU A 99 -37.99 20.99 31.30
CA LEU A 99 -39.18 21.79 31.60
C LEU A 99 -40.19 21.73 30.45
N ILE A 100 -41.03 20.70 30.51
CA ILE A 100 -42.33 20.66 29.83
C ILE A 100 -43.21 21.69 30.54
N HIS A 101 -43.61 22.74 29.84
CA HIS A 101 -44.79 23.51 30.20
C HIS A 101 -45.87 23.35 29.11
N PRO A 102 -47.13 23.28 29.52
CA PRO A 102 -48.25 22.89 28.68
C PRO A 102 -48.76 24.07 27.85
N ASN A 103 -49.23 23.82 26.63
CA ASN A 103 -50.09 24.77 25.93
C ASN A 103 -51.56 24.46 26.27
N PRO A 104 -52.30 25.38 26.90
CA PRO A 104 -53.69 25.18 27.25
C PRO A 104 -54.64 25.84 26.22
N SER A 105 -55.81 25.22 26.05
CA SER A 105 -57.09 25.87 25.66
C SER A 105 -57.27 26.20 24.15
N LEU A 106 -58.43 26.08 23.51
CA LEU A 106 -59.74 25.44 23.79
C LEU A 106 -60.66 25.73 22.57
N HIS A 107 -61.82 25.05 22.55
CA HIS A 107 -63.04 25.26 21.74
C HIS A 107 -63.10 24.56 20.37
N SER A 108 -64.13 23.77 20.04
CA SER A 108 -65.41 23.48 20.70
C SER A 108 -66.13 22.28 20.03
N LEU A 109 -66.78 21.47 20.88
CA LEU A 109 -67.76 20.37 20.63
C LEU A 109 -69.05 20.90 19.92
N PRO A 110 -70.15 20.13 19.65
CA PRO A 110 -70.53 18.78 20.15
C PRO A 110 -71.37 17.84 19.21
N TYR A 111 -71.71 16.64 19.75
CA TYR A 111 -72.97 15.83 19.67
C TYR A 111 -73.67 15.68 18.30
N VAL A 112 -74.01 14.49 17.77
CA VAL A 112 -74.69 13.28 18.29
C VAL A 112 -74.22 12.07 17.49
#